data_AF-A0A3N9UA31-F1
#
_entry.id   AF-A0A3N9UA31-F1
#
_cell.length_a   1.000
_cell.length_b   1.000
_cell.length_c   1.000
_cell.angle_alpha   90.00
_cell.angle_beta   90.00
_cell.angle_gamma   90.00
#
_symmetry.space_group_name_H-M   'P 1'
#
loop_
_entity.id
_entity.type
_entity.pdbx_description
1 polymer ?
#
loop_
_entity_poly.entity_id
_entity_poly.type
_entity_poly.pdbx_seq_one_letter_code
_entity_poly.pdbx_strand_id
1 'polypeptide(L)' 'ALQKELDEAKKQLEAKQAAAAAEKARQEAAEASVKDLFTNGDVTGTIKDTTNQAAIDKAQKVVDAVTDATKK' A
#
# COMPACT_ATOMS: atom_id res chain seq x y z
N ALA A 1 -24.40 29.18 10.70
CA ALA A 1 -23.47 29.04 9.56
C ALA A 1 -22.14 28.44 10.02
N LEU A 2 -21.40 29.13 10.90
CA LEU A 2 -20.06 28.72 11.37
C LEU A 2 -19.98 27.30 11.97
N GLN A 3 -20.92 26.90 12.84
CA GLN A 3 -20.88 25.57 13.44
C GLN A 3 -21.00 24.45 12.39
N LYS A 4 -21.87 24.63 11.40
CA LYS A 4 -22.06 23.68 10.30
C LYS A 4 -20.79 23.56 9.44
N GLU A 5 -20.12 24.67 9.19
CA GLU A 5 -18.86 24.70 8.44
C GLU A 5 -17.72 24.02 9.21
N LEU A 6 -17.65 24.22 10.53
CA LEU A 6 -16.69 23.54 11.40
C LEU A 6 -16.93 22.02 11.44
N ASP A 7 -18.18 21.58 11.51
CA ASP A 7 -18.52 20.17 11.53
C ASP A 7 -18.19 19.49 10.19
N GLU A 8 -18.44 20.17 9.06
CA GLU A 8 -18.05 19.69 7.74
C GLU A 8 -16.52 19.64 7.58
N ALA A 9 -15.79 20.66 8.07
CA ALA A 9 -14.33 20.67 8.03
C ALA A 9 -13.73 19.51 8.84
N LYS A 10 -14.29 19.20 10.02
CA LYS A 10 -13.87 18.03 10.83
C LYS A 10 -14.08 16.73 10.09
N LYS A 11 -15.26 16.53 9.50
CA LYS A 11 -15.58 15.35 8.70
C LYS A 11 -14.62 15.18 7.52
N GLN A 12 -14.30 16.26 6.81
CA GLN A 12 -13.34 16.21 5.70
C GLN A 12 -11.93 15.87 6.17
N LEU A 13 -11.51 16.40 7.32
CA LEU A 13 -10.21 16.08 7.92
C LEU A 13 -10.12 14.60 8.29
N GLU A 14 -11.13 14.06 8.97
CA GLU A 14 -11.21 12.64 9.33
C GLU A 14 -11.17 11.75 8.08
N ALA A 15 -11.93 12.10 7.03
CA ALA A 15 -11.92 11.36 5.76
C ALA A 15 -10.53 11.36 5.09
N LYS A 16 -9.82 12.50 5.11
CA LYS A 16 -8.45 12.59 4.58
C LYS A 16 -7.46 11.74 5.40
N GLN A 17 -7.57 11.76 6.71
CA GLN A 17 -6.73 10.93 7.58
C GLN A 17 -6.97 9.44 7.34
N ALA A 18 -8.24 9.02 7.22
CA ALA A 18 -8.60 7.64 6.89
C ALA A 18 -8.05 7.21 5.52
N ALA A 19 -8.17 8.08 4.50
CA ALA A 19 -7.62 7.82 3.18
C ALA A 19 -6.09 7.69 3.19
N ALA A 20 -5.39 8.56 3.92
CA ALA A 20 -3.94 8.49 4.07
C ALA A 20 -3.49 7.21 4.81
N ALA A 21 -4.20 6.80 5.86
CA ALA A 21 -3.93 5.56 6.57
C ALA A 21 -4.16 4.33 5.68
N ALA A 22 -5.24 4.31 4.90
CA ALA A 22 -5.52 3.24 3.95
C ALA A 22 -4.43 3.15 2.87
N GLU A 23 -3.96 4.29 2.37
CA GLU A 23 -2.88 4.31 1.38
C GLU A 23 -1.56 3.81 1.96
N LYS A 24 -1.20 4.22 3.19
CA LYS A 24 -0.02 3.70 3.89
C LYS A 24 -0.09 2.18 4.05
N ALA A 25 -1.24 1.63 4.42
CA ALA A 25 -1.42 0.18 4.55
C ALA A 25 -1.25 -0.55 3.21
N ARG A 26 -1.69 0.04 2.09
CA ARG A 26 -1.48 -0.54 0.75
C ARG A 26 0.00 -0.54 0.36
N GLN A 27 0.72 0.54 0.66
CA GLN A 27 2.17 0.63 0.40
C GLN A 27 2.95 -0.41 1.21
N GLU A 28 2.64 -0.54 2.50
CA GLU A 28 3.28 -1.54 3.38
C GLU A 28 2.98 -2.98 2.91
N ALA A 29 1.74 -3.26 2.49
CA ALA A 29 1.37 -4.55 1.93
C ALA A 29 2.10 -4.84 0.61
N ALA A 30 2.24 -3.84 -0.26
CA ALA A 30 2.97 -3.98 -1.51
C ALA A 30 4.46 -4.25 -1.26
N GLU A 31 5.10 -3.48 -0.37
CA GLU A 31 6.50 -3.68 0.01
C GLU A 31 6.71 -5.09 0.60
N ALA A 32 5.84 -5.52 1.52
CA ALA A 32 5.90 -6.86 2.09
C ALA A 32 5.73 -7.94 1.01
N SER A 33 4.77 -7.78 0.09
CA SER A 33 4.53 -8.76 -0.97
C SER A 33 5.68 -8.87 -1.97
N VAL A 34 6.41 -7.77 -2.23
CA VAL A 34 7.62 -7.80 -3.06
C VAL A 34 8.77 -8.46 -2.30
N LYS A 35 9.02 -8.10 -1.04
CA LYS A 35 10.04 -8.74 -0.19
C LYS A 35 9.83 -10.25 -0.10
N ASP A 36 8.57 -10.70 -0.02
CA ASP A 36 8.23 -12.11 0.04
C ASP A 36 8.66 -12.93 -1.20
N LEU A 37 8.97 -12.29 -2.32
CA LEU A 37 9.53 -12.95 -3.50
C LEU A 37 11.03 -13.30 -3.33
N PHE A 38 11.70 -12.72 -2.33
CA PHE A 38 13.13 -12.86 -2.09
C PHE A 38 13.45 -13.63 -0.81
N THR A 39 14.58 -14.32 -0.82
CA THR A 39 15.08 -15.05 0.34
C THR A 39 15.31 -14.08 1.50
N ASN A 40 14.82 -14.43 2.69
CA ASN A 40 14.86 -13.59 3.90
C ASN A 40 14.25 -12.18 3.76
N GLY A 41 13.47 -11.92 2.71
CA GLY A 41 12.94 -10.58 2.44
C GLY A 41 13.98 -9.58 1.92
N ASP A 42 15.17 -10.02 1.53
CA ASP A 42 16.23 -9.16 1.00
C ASP A 42 16.09 -9.00 -0.52
N VAL A 43 15.57 -7.84 -0.94
CA VAL A 43 15.35 -7.49 -2.35
C VAL A 43 16.65 -7.30 -3.14
N THR A 44 17.80 -7.23 -2.47
CA THR A 44 19.12 -7.20 -3.12
C THR A 44 19.75 -8.59 -3.21
N GLY A 45 19.15 -9.57 -2.52
CA GLY A 45 19.62 -10.94 -2.42
C GLY A 45 19.03 -11.86 -3.51
N THR A 46 18.91 -13.15 -3.17
CA THR A 46 18.45 -14.17 -4.12
C THR A 46 16.93 -14.31 -4.09
N ILE A 47 16.30 -14.34 -5.26
CA ILE A 47 14.87 -14.68 -5.42
C ILE A 47 14.63 -16.09 -4.89
N LYS A 48 13.49 -16.35 -4.24
CA LYS A 48 13.15 -17.70 -3.76
C LYS A 48 12.95 -18.66 -4.93
N ASP A 49 13.35 -19.92 -4.78
CA ASP A 49 13.06 -20.98 -5.76
C ASP A 49 11.54 -21.19 -5.98
N THR A 50 10.73 -20.83 -4.99
CA THR A 50 9.27 -20.89 -5.05
C THR A 50 8.62 -19.70 -5.74
N THR A 51 9.39 -18.65 -6.08
CA THR A 51 8.89 -17.49 -6.81
C THR A 51 8.65 -17.86 -8.27
N ASN A 52 7.44 -18.30 -8.54
CA ASN A 52 6.91 -18.56 -9.87
C ASN A 52 6.01 -17.42 -10.35
N GLN A 53 5.47 -17.54 -11.56
CA GLN A 53 4.60 -16.52 -12.14
C GLN A 53 3.38 -16.21 -11.27
N ALA A 54 2.78 -17.21 -10.61
CA ALA A 54 1.63 -16.99 -9.74
C ALA A 54 2.00 -16.16 -8.49
N ALA A 55 3.20 -16.35 -7.93
CA ALA A 55 3.70 -15.53 -6.83
C ALA A 55 3.96 -14.08 -7.30
N ILE A 56 4.53 -13.91 -8.50
CA ILE A 56 4.77 -12.60 -9.11
C ILE A 56 3.44 -11.88 -9.38
N ASP A 57 2.47 -12.54 -9.99
CA ASP A 57 1.15 -11.98 -10.28
C ASP A 57 0.40 -11.56 -9.02
N LYS A 58 0.56 -12.33 -7.92
CA LYS A 58 0.00 -11.97 -6.63
C LYS A 58 0.64 -10.68 -6.10
N ALA A 59 1.96 -10.55 -6.16
CA ALA A 59 2.65 -9.34 -5.72
C ALA A 59 2.27 -8.13 -6.59
N GLN A 60 2.20 -8.31 -7.92
CA GLN A 60 1.79 -7.26 -8.85
C GLN A 60 0.38 -6.74 -8.52
N LYS A 61 -0.58 -7.63 -8.21
CA LYS A 61 -1.93 -7.21 -7.81
C LYS A 61 -1.95 -6.34 -6.55
N VAL A 62 -1.04 -6.59 -5.61
CA VAL A 62 -0.94 -5.77 -4.39
C VAL A 62 -0.30 -4.41 -4.71
N VAL A 63 0.74 -4.39 -5.55
CA VAL A 63 1.37 -3.15 -6.05
C VAL A 63 0.36 -2.30 -6.84
N ASP A 64 -0.47 -2.93 -7.68
CA ASP A 64 -1.48 -2.23 -8.48
C ASP A 64 -2.54 -1.55 -7.61
N ALA A 65 -2.80 -2.08 -6.41
CA ALA A 65 -3.76 -1.52 -5.46
C ALA A 65 -3.26 -0.22 -4.79
N VAL A 66 -1.94 0.04 -4.74
CA VAL A 66 -1.37 1.32 -4.28
C VAL A 66 -1.94 2.44 -5.13
N THR A 67 -2.30 3.59 -4.54
CA THR A 67 -2.87 4.71 -5.32
C THR A 67 -1.90 5.85 -5.54
N ASP A 68 -0.88 5.96 -4.69
CA ASP A 68 0.21 6.90 -4.90
C ASP A 68 1.15 6.37 -6.00
N ALA A 69 1.06 6.98 -7.19
CA ALA A 69 1.89 6.60 -8.33
C ALA A 69 3.39 6.85 -8.11
N THR A 70 3.77 7.69 -7.14
CA THR A 70 5.19 7.92 -6.81
C THR A 70 5.78 6.82 -5.91
N LYS A 71 4.93 5.89 -5.47
CA LYS A 71 5.26 4.80 -4.54
C LYS A 71 5.14 3.42 -5.18
N LYS A 72 4.72 3.34 -6.45
CA LYS A 72 4.72 2.13 -7.28
C LYS A 72 6.08 1.97 -7.95
#